data_AF-A0A6G0Y1M3-F1
#
_entry.id   AF-A0A6G0Y1M3-F1
#
_cell.length_a   1.000
_cell.length_b   1.000
_cell.length_c   1.000
_cell.angle_alpha   90.00
_cell.angle_beta   90.00
_cell.angle_gamma   90.00
#
_symmetry.space_group_name_H-M   'P 1'
#
loop_
_entity.id
_entity.type
_entity.pdbx_description
1 polymer ?
#
loop_
_entity_poly.entity_id
_entity_poly.type
_entity_poly.pdbx_seq_one_letter_code
_entity_poly.pdbx_strand_id
1 'polypeptide(L)'
;MDENGKQNHRKYSIKDSQDHFMVVGESVEMCMDQLKNQGHPIQPFVFIVGSIFWQKEILVYFDSILYEVHSILRAVEVCYKIVHLF
;
A
#
# COMPACT_ATOMS: atom_id res chain seq x y z
N MET A 1 -12.77 17.38 13.37
CA MET A 1 -12.37 17.43 14.78
C MET A 1 -13.62 17.16 15.58
N ASP A 2 -13.64 16.12 16.40
CA ASP A 2 -14.78 15.89 17.30
C ASP A 2 -14.77 16.95 18.40
N GLU A 3 -15.95 17.28 18.92
CA GLU A 3 -16.25 18.41 19.80
C GLU A 3 -15.47 18.41 21.13
N ASN A 4 -14.74 17.33 21.44
CA ASN A 4 -13.96 17.15 22.67
C ASN A 4 -12.43 17.30 22.51
N GLY A 5 -11.93 17.81 21.38
CA GLY A 5 -10.49 18.11 21.23
C GLY A 5 -9.54 16.89 21.26
N LYS A 6 -10.08 15.66 21.30
CA LYS A 6 -9.28 14.44 21.14
C LYS A 6 -8.92 14.27 19.66
N GLN A 7 -7.62 14.30 19.35
CA GLN A 7 -7.12 13.73 18.10
C GLN A 7 -7.54 12.25 18.07
N ASN A 8 -8.46 11.90 17.18
CA ASN A 8 -8.77 10.50 16.86
C ASN A 8 -7.54 9.91 16.16
N HIS A 9 -6.50 9.57 16.92
CA HIS A 9 -5.45 8.68 16.46
C HIS A 9 -6.07 7.30 16.29
N ARG A 10 -6.57 7.01 15.08
CA ARG A 10 -6.91 5.65 14.70
C ARG A 10 -5.59 4.87 14.69
N LYS A 11 -5.28 4.20 15.80
CA LYS A 11 -4.12 3.30 15.90
C LYS A 11 -4.45 2.06 15.09
N TYR A 12 -3.87 1.94 13.91
CA TYR A 12 -3.84 0.67 13.18
C TYR A 12 -3.04 -0.34 14.01
N SER A 13 -3.59 -1.53 14.21
CA SER A 13 -2.82 -2.62 14.79
C SER A 13 -1.78 -3.10 13.76
N ILE A 14 -0.73 -3.79 14.23
CA ILE A 14 0.23 -4.44 13.34
C ILE A 14 -0.50 -5.35 12.33
N LYS A 15 -1.56 -6.03 12.78
CA LYS A 15 -2.38 -6.88 11.92
C LYS A 15 -3.05 -6.07 10.80
N ASP A 16 -3.67 -4.94 11.14
CA ASP A 16 -4.34 -4.07 10.15
C ASP A 16 -3.33 -3.50 9.14
N SER A 17 -2.11 -3.20 9.58
CA SER A 17 -1.03 -2.72 8.71
C SER A 17 -0.44 -3.81 7.81
N GLN A 18 -0.40 -5.06 8.29
CA GLN A 18 0.09 -6.21 7.52
C GLN A 18 -0.89 -6.63 6.41
N ASP A 19 -2.20 -6.52 6.66
CA ASP A 19 -3.24 -6.94 5.70
C ASP A 19 -3.18 -6.16 4.37
N HIS A 20 -2.55 -4.98 4.35
CA HIS A 20 -2.55 -4.08 3.17
C HIS A 20 -1.16 -3.64 2.71
N PHE A 21 -0.07 -4.04 3.37
CA PHE A 21 1.27 -3.59 2.98
C PHE A 21 1.77 -4.23 1.69
N MET A 22 1.39 -5.48 1.44
CA MET A 22 1.77 -6.22 0.23
C MET A 22 0.57 -7.01 -0.31
N VAL A 23 0.20 -6.73 -1.56
CA VAL A 23 -0.91 -7.39 -2.25
C VAL A 23 -0.36 -8.18 -3.43
N VAL A 24 -0.89 -9.38 -3.63
CA VAL A 24 -0.56 -10.23 -4.78
C VAL A 24 -1.83 -10.42 -5.59
N GLY A 25 -1.77 -10.19 -6.90
CA GLY A 25 -2.95 -10.30 -7.76
C GLY A 25 -2.61 -10.32 -9.24
N GLU A 26 -3.64 -10.48 -10.06
CA GLU A 26 -3.51 -10.54 -11.52
C GLU A 26 -3.63 -9.17 -12.19
N SER A 27 -4.45 -8.28 -11.63
CA SER A 27 -4.69 -6.93 -12.17
C SER A 27 -4.63 -5.89 -11.06
N VAL A 28 -3.80 -4.87 -11.27
CA VAL A 28 -3.67 -3.72 -10.38
C VAL A 28 -4.94 -2.88 -10.42
N GLU A 29 -5.54 -2.70 -11.60
CA GLU A 29 -6.72 -1.86 -11.82
C GLU A 29 -7.89 -2.32 -10.96
N MET A 30 -8.19 -3.62 -10.98
CA MET A 30 -9.26 -4.21 -10.16
C MET A 30 -9.02 -4.02 -8.66
N CYS A 31 -7.76 -4.17 -8.21
CA CYS A 31 -7.40 -3.95 -6.81
C CYS A 31 -7.55 -2.47 -6.43
N MET A 32 -7.13 -1.55 -7.30
CA MET A 32 -7.25 -0.12 -7.08
C MET A 32 -8.69 0.34 -7.00
N ASP A 33 -9.56 -0.18 -7.86
CA ASP A 33 -10.98 0.15 -7.84
C ASP A 33 -11.61 -0.27 -6.50
N GLN A 34 -11.27 -1.46 -6.00
CA GLN A 34 -11.72 -1.92 -4.69
C GLN A 34 -11.22 -1.01 -3.56
N LEU A 35 -9.94 -0.65 -3.55
CA LEU A 35 -9.35 0.20 -2.51
C LEU A 35 -9.90 1.63 -2.54
N LYS A 36 -10.08 2.22 -3.72
CA LYS A 36 -10.66 3.57 -3.88
C LYS A 36 -12.10 3.64 -3.38
N ASN A 37 -12.88 2.58 -3.61
CA ASN A 37 -14.27 2.50 -3.17
C ASN A 37 -14.44 2.41 -1.64
N GLN A 38 -13.38 2.13 -0.88
CA GLN A 38 -13.43 2.09 0.59
C GLN A 38 -13.48 3.48 1.24
N GLY A 39 -13.25 4.56 0.49
CA GLY A 39 -13.37 5.94 0.99
C GLY A 39 -12.36 6.30 2.09
N HIS A 40 -11.24 5.57 2.18
CA HIS A 40 -10.16 5.81 3.12
C HIS A 40 -8.86 6.12 2.38
N PRO A 41 -7.97 6.96 2.95
CA PRO A 41 -6.65 7.17 2.38
C PRO A 41 -5.91 5.84 2.21
N ILE A 42 -5.41 5.61 1.01
CA ILE A 42 -4.65 4.40 0.69
C ILE A 42 -3.19 4.67 1.05
N GLN A 43 -2.69 3.95 2.05
CA GLN A 43 -1.28 4.00 2.42
C GLN A 43 -0.39 3.44 1.29
N PRO A 44 0.89 3.85 1.19
CA PRO A 44 1.81 3.24 0.24
C PRO A 44 1.88 1.73 0.44
N PHE A 45 1.82 0.97 -0.65
CA PHE A 45 1.85 -0.49 -0.59
C PHE A 45 2.55 -1.09 -1.80
N VAL A 46 2.99 -2.35 -1.64
CA VAL A 46 3.61 -3.14 -2.69
C VAL A 46 2.54 -3.99 -3.37
N PHE A 47 2.46 -3.95 -4.69
CA PHE A 47 1.63 -4.85 -5.48
C PHE A 47 2.51 -5.76 -6.33
N ILE A 48 2.30 -7.07 -6.24
CA ILE A 48 3.02 -8.07 -7.02
C ILE A 48 2.04 -8.66 -8.04
N VAL A 49 2.36 -8.49 -9.32
CA VAL A 49 1.63 -9.16 -10.42
C VAL A 49 2.17 -10.58 -10.56
N GLY A 50 1.28 -11.57 -10.48
CA GLY A 50 1.64 -12.99 -10.56
C GLY A 50 1.65 -13.64 -9.18
N SER A 51 2.77 -14.25 -8.78
CA SER A 51 2.90 -14.92 -7.48
C SER A 51 4.17 -14.53 -6.74
N ILE A 52 4.25 -14.84 -5.44
CA ILE A 52 5.44 -14.57 -4.61
C ILE A 52 6.65 -15.40 -5.06
N PHE A 53 6.45 -16.52 -5.76
CA PHE A 53 7.54 -17.36 -6.26
C PHE A 53 7.90 -17.09 -7.72
N TRP A 54 6.96 -16.52 -8.47
CA TRP A 54 7.10 -16.10 -9.86
C TRP A 54 6.45 -14.72 -10.01
N GLN A 55 7.23 -13.68 -9.72
CA GLN A 55 6.81 -12.30 -9.92
C GLN A 55 6.95 -11.97 -11.41
N LYS A 56 5.87 -11.50 -12.03
CA LYS A 56 5.93 -10.92 -13.36
C LYS A 56 6.35 -9.46 -13.29
N GLU A 57 5.72 -8.72 -12.38
CA GLU A 57 5.97 -7.30 -12.14
C GLU A 57 5.85 -7.03 -10.63
N ILE A 58 6.64 -6.08 -10.13
CA ILE A 58 6.58 -5.61 -8.75
C ILE A 58 6.39 -4.10 -8.81
N LEU A 59 5.32 -3.62 -8.20
CA LEU A 59 4.89 -2.24 -8.26
C LEU A 59 4.79 -1.68 -6.85
N VAL A 60 5.13 -0.40 -6.69
CA VAL A 60 4.83 0.38 -5.49
C VAL A 60 3.76 1.38 -5.83
N TYR A 61 2.66 1.36 -5.08
CA TYR A 61 1.64 2.38 -5.17
C TYR A 61 1.91 3.51 -4.20
N PHE A 62 1.88 4.74 -4.68
CA PHE A 62 1.89 5.94 -3.85
C PHE A 62 1.25 7.11 -4.60
N ASP A 63 0.39 7.86 -3.91
CA ASP A 63 -0.26 9.07 -4.43
C ASP A 63 -0.90 8.89 -5.81
N SER A 64 -1.66 7.80 -5.99
CA SER A 64 -2.29 7.42 -7.27
C SER A 64 -1.32 7.08 -8.42
N ILE A 65 -0.03 6.94 -8.14
CA ILE A 65 1.01 6.54 -9.09
C ILE A 65 1.51 5.13 -8.77
N LEU A 66 1.80 4.36 -9.81
CA LEU A 66 2.43 3.04 -9.72
C LEU A 66 3.88 3.12 -10.22
N TYR A 67 4.81 2.74 -9.37
CA TYR A 67 6.24 2.70 -9.67
C TYR A 67 6.70 1.25 -9.81
N GLU A 68 7.18 0.87 -10.99
CA GLU A 68 7.75 -0.45 -11.20
C GLU A 68 9.16 -0.55 -10.59
N VAL A 69 9.43 -1.66 -9.90
CA VAL A 69 10.72 -1.96 -9.28
C VAL A 69 11.13 -3.40 -9.57
N HIS A 70 12.44 -3.65 -9.58
CA HIS A 70 13.01 -4.93 -9.99
C HIS A 70 13.07 -5.99 -8.87
N SER A 71 12.78 -5.63 -7.61
CA SER A 71 12.83 -6.59 -6.49
C SER A 71 11.91 -6.17 -5.34
N ILE A 72 11.45 -7.16 -4.56
CA ILE A 72 10.63 -6.92 -3.37
C ILE A 72 11.39 -6.08 -2.35
N LEU A 73 12.69 -6.35 -2.15
CA LEU A 73 13.53 -5.56 -1.25
C LEU A 73 13.53 -4.09 -1.64
N ARG A 74 13.68 -3.79 -2.94
CA ARG A 74 13.63 -2.43 -3.44
C ARG A 74 12.26 -1.79 -3.25
N ALA A 75 11.18 -2.55 -3.44
CA ALA A 75 9.81 -2.09 -3.19
C ALA A 75 9.62 -1.65 -1.73
N VAL A 76 10.07 -2.49 -0.79
CA VAL A 76 10.01 -2.21 0.66
C VAL A 76 10.84 -0.98 1.02
N GLU A 77 12.05 -0.83 0.48
CA GLU A 77 12.87 0.36 0.70
C GLU A 77 12.20 1.64 0.19
N VAL A 78 11.54 1.58 -0.97
CA VAL A 78 10.82 2.72 -1.54
C VAL A 78 9.62 3.09 -0.65
N CYS A 79 8.80 2.11 -0.23
CA CYS A 79 7.71 2.36 0.72
C CYS A 79 8.21 2.96 2.02
N TYR A 80 9.31 2.43 2.58
CA TYR A 80 9.92 2.96 3.81
C TYR A 80 10.34 4.42 3.63
N LYS A 81 11.03 4.74 2.53
CA LYS A 81 11.42 6.11 2.19
C LYS A 81 10.21 7.03 2.08
N ILE A 82 9.17 6.60 1.36
CA ILE A 82 7.95 7.39 1.18
C ILE A 82 7.31 7.73 2.54
N VAL A 83 7.16 6.75 3.43
CA VAL A 83 6.53 6.94 4.76
C VAL A 83 7.35 7.84 5.69
N HIS A 84 8.67 7.90 5.54
CA HIS A 84 9.56 8.63 6.45
C HIS A 84 10.05 9.97 5.90
N LEU A 85 9.98 10.20 4.59
CA LEU A 85 10.42 11.44 3.94
C LEU A 85 9.27 12.41 3.62
N PHE A 86 8.04 11.91 3.50
CA PHE A 86 6.84 12.69 3.19
C PHE A 86 5.78 12.52 4.29
#